data_AF-A0A0U1D8E3-F1
#
_entry.id   AF-A0A0U1D8E3-F1
#
_cell.length_a   1.000
_cell.length_b   1.000
_cell.length_c   1.000
_cell.angle_alpha   90.00
_cell.angle_beta   90.00
_cell.angle_gamma   90.00
#
_symmetry.space_group_name_H-M   'P 1'
#
loop_
_entity.id
_entity.type
_entity.pdbx_description
1 polymer ?
#
loop_
_entity_poly.entity_id
_entity_poly.type
_entity_poly.pdbx_seq_one_letter_code
_entity_poly.pdbx_strand_id
1 'polypeptide(L)'
;MDAAGYFEAWRANAVRRGVAPDVVAEVARRHAVTPASFRVLGRMAQITDPDGKSFFLLPRGTSGGDARAAALCTYILNAGTGYGGKGTQRTDFPPTPYSAAEVTRITLRQQANRWSYTRDVRFVDRNGGRLVATPNGILMGLGGNWVQRQFCRRGGTTWGDIFMVNLGALSDPAAWLSRIVESGHAWYLGADGRPVESVLDLDRVLHHEERHCRQWAAKGYAGMLADYGRELVREYAFGAINRLEEDAGLADGGYRA
;
A
#
# COMPACT_ATOMS: atom_id res chain seq x y z
N MET A 1 16.86 13.92 1.41
CA MET A 1 16.46 14.88 0.35
C MET A 1 15.41 15.82 0.94
N ASP A 2 15.41 17.09 0.55
CA ASP A 2 14.42 18.07 1.00
C ASP A 2 13.19 18.10 0.06
N ALA A 3 12.23 18.99 0.35
CA ALA A 3 10.97 19.06 -0.36
C ALA A 3 11.15 19.49 -1.84
N ALA A 4 12.10 20.38 -2.12
CA ALA A 4 12.43 20.83 -3.48
C ALA A 4 13.10 19.69 -4.28
N GLY A 5 14.01 18.95 -3.65
CA GLY A 5 14.61 17.77 -4.27
C GLY A 5 13.58 16.71 -4.67
N TYR A 6 12.59 16.44 -3.82
CA TYR A 6 11.53 15.48 -4.17
C TYR A 6 10.61 15.99 -5.29
N PHE A 7 10.40 17.30 -5.40
CA PHE A 7 9.64 17.88 -6.49
C PHE A 7 10.34 17.68 -7.85
N GLU A 8 11.66 17.89 -7.90
CA GLU A 8 12.43 17.60 -9.11
C GLU A 8 12.53 16.10 -9.39
N ALA A 9 12.66 15.28 -8.34
CA ALA A 9 12.63 13.82 -8.48
C ALA A 9 11.28 13.32 -9.03
N TRP A 10 10.17 13.95 -8.65
CA TRP A 10 8.85 13.65 -9.23
C TRP A 10 8.82 13.90 -10.74
N ARG A 11 9.33 15.06 -11.19
CA ARG A 11 9.42 15.39 -12.63
C ARG A 11 10.33 14.40 -13.37
N ALA A 12 11.48 14.05 -12.78
CA ALA A 12 12.38 13.05 -13.35
C ALA A 12 11.74 11.65 -13.44
N ASN A 13 10.99 11.25 -12.41
CA ASN A 13 10.25 9.99 -12.40
C ASN A 13 9.17 9.96 -13.48
N ALA A 14 8.43 11.06 -13.66
CA ALA A 14 7.43 11.18 -14.71
C ALA A 14 8.05 11.00 -16.11
N VAL A 15 9.19 11.64 -16.38
CA VAL A 15 9.93 11.48 -17.64
C VAL A 15 10.39 10.02 -17.82
N ARG A 16 11.00 9.42 -16.80
CA ARG A 16 11.48 8.02 -16.83
C ARG A 16 10.34 7.03 -17.09
N ARG A 17 9.13 7.33 -16.63
CA ARG A 17 7.93 6.50 -16.82
C ARG A 17 7.15 6.82 -18.09
N GLY A 18 7.64 7.74 -18.92
CA GLY A 18 6.97 8.13 -20.18
C GLY A 18 5.66 8.88 -19.97
N VAL A 19 5.46 9.52 -18.80
CA VAL A 19 4.28 10.33 -18.52
C VAL A 19 4.36 11.63 -19.33
N ALA A 20 3.31 11.92 -20.08
CA ALA A 20 3.27 13.11 -20.92
C ALA A 20 3.33 14.42 -20.09
N PRO A 21 4.04 15.47 -20.54
CA PRO A 21 4.21 16.69 -19.77
C PRO A 21 2.91 17.40 -19.38
N ASP A 22 1.88 17.33 -20.22
CA ASP A 22 0.53 17.87 -19.97
C ASP A 22 -0.17 17.15 -18.81
N VAL A 23 0.03 15.84 -18.66
CA VAL A 23 -0.47 15.06 -17.52
C VAL A 23 0.20 15.51 -16.21
N VAL A 24 1.51 15.74 -16.23
CA VAL A 24 2.25 16.25 -15.05
C VAL A 24 1.77 17.65 -14.68
N ALA A 25 1.61 18.54 -15.67
CA ALA A 25 1.10 19.89 -15.49
C ALA A 25 -0.34 19.86 -14.91
N GLU A 26 -1.17 18.94 -15.38
CA GLU A 26 -2.54 18.78 -14.89
C GLU A 26 -2.59 18.29 -13.44
N VAL A 27 -1.75 17.32 -13.07
CA VAL A 27 -1.62 16.89 -11.67
C VAL A 27 -1.19 18.05 -10.79
N ALA A 28 -0.18 18.82 -11.22
CA ALA A 28 0.31 19.98 -10.48
C ALA A 28 -0.78 21.03 -10.26
N ARG A 29 -1.50 21.39 -11.33
CA ARG A 29 -2.54 22.41 -11.32
C ARG A 29 -3.76 21.98 -10.50
N ARG A 30 -4.29 20.78 -10.74
CA ARG A 30 -5.55 20.31 -10.13
C ARG A 30 -5.40 20.00 -8.64
N HIS A 31 -4.24 19.52 -8.22
CA HIS A 31 -3.98 19.13 -6.83
C HIS A 31 -3.05 20.08 -6.10
N ALA A 32 -2.76 21.24 -6.68
CA ALA A 32 -1.82 22.24 -6.16
C ALA A 32 -0.49 21.62 -5.70
N VAL A 33 0.06 20.69 -6.49
CA VAL A 33 1.33 20.05 -6.17
C VAL A 33 2.44 21.07 -6.37
N THR A 34 3.12 21.40 -5.29
CA THR A 34 4.23 22.34 -5.23
C THR A 34 5.40 21.67 -4.51
N PRO A 35 6.61 22.26 -4.50
CA PRO A 35 7.70 21.77 -3.66
C PRO A 35 7.28 21.56 -2.20
N ALA A 36 6.46 22.46 -1.65
CA ALA A 36 5.98 22.35 -0.27
C ALA A 36 5.13 21.09 0.00
N SER A 37 4.46 20.53 -1.01
CA SER A 37 3.65 19.32 -0.88
C SER A 37 4.49 18.13 -0.40
N PHE A 38 5.76 18.05 -0.81
CA PHE A 38 6.65 16.93 -0.46
C PHE A 38 7.37 17.09 0.89
N ARG A 39 7.12 18.17 1.64
CA ARG A 39 7.79 18.43 2.94
C ARG A 39 7.64 17.27 3.92
N VAL A 40 6.50 16.58 3.88
CA VAL A 40 6.24 15.43 4.75
C VAL A 40 7.25 14.30 4.54
N LEU A 41 7.67 14.06 3.30
CA LEU A 41 8.63 13.01 2.94
C LEU A 41 10.05 13.32 3.41
N GLY A 42 10.41 14.60 3.54
CA GLY A 42 11.73 15.03 4.03
C GLY A 42 12.04 14.62 5.47
N ARG A 43 11.02 14.20 6.24
CA ARG A 43 11.16 13.70 7.61
C ARG A 43 11.18 12.18 7.71
N MET A 44 11.06 11.48 6.58
CA MET A 44 10.90 10.03 6.51
C MET A 44 12.13 9.39 5.88
N ALA A 45 12.45 8.17 6.30
CA ALA A 45 13.52 7.40 5.66
C ALA A 45 12.99 6.85 4.33
N GLN A 46 13.60 7.28 3.22
CA GLN A 46 13.31 6.75 1.91
C GLN A 46 13.95 5.37 1.76
N ILE A 47 13.18 4.41 1.26
CA ILE A 47 13.64 3.07 0.87
C ILE A 47 13.34 2.94 -0.61
N THR A 48 14.30 2.43 -1.38
CA THR A 48 14.17 2.29 -2.83
C THR A 48 14.14 0.82 -3.19
N ASP A 49 13.17 0.42 -4.00
CA ASP A 49 13.08 -0.95 -4.50
C ASP A 49 14.00 -1.18 -5.71
N PRO A 50 14.15 -2.42 -6.20
CA PRO A 50 14.98 -2.72 -7.38
C PRO A 50 14.60 -1.96 -8.66
N ASP A 51 13.37 -1.46 -8.78
CA ASP A 51 12.90 -0.69 -9.94
C ASP A 51 13.11 0.83 -9.78
N GLY A 52 13.74 1.25 -8.69
CA GLY A 52 13.93 2.66 -8.39
C GLY A 52 12.64 3.38 -7.96
N LYS A 53 11.63 2.66 -7.47
CA LYS A 53 10.45 3.25 -6.82
C LYS A 53 10.77 3.56 -5.37
N SER A 54 10.23 4.66 -4.89
CA SER A 54 10.45 5.19 -3.55
C SER A 54 9.32 4.79 -2.61
N PHE A 55 9.69 4.28 -1.44
CA PHE A 55 8.85 4.01 -0.30
C PHE A 55 9.34 4.87 0.87
N PHE A 56 8.49 5.18 1.83
CA PHE A 56 8.87 6.06 2.95
C PHE A 56 8.47 5.47 4.29
N LEU A 57 9.46 5.10 5.09
CA LEU A 57 9.26 4.58 6.43
C LEU A 57 8.84 5.73 7.36
N LEU A 58 7.68 5.59 7.98
CA LEU A 58 7.14 6.59 8.90
C LEU A 58 7.91 6.56 10.22
N PRO A 59 8.42 7.71 10.70
CA PRO A 59 8.96 7.83 12.05
C PRO A 59 7.92 7.50 13.12
N ARG A 60 8.41 7.12 14.30
CA ARG A 60 7.59 7.02 15.52
C ARG A 60 6.84 8.32 15.78
N GLY A 61 5.60 8.23 16.26
CA GLY A 61 4.78 9.41 16.56
C GLY A 61 4.28 10.18 15.35
N THR A 62 4.45 9.67 14.12
CA THR A 62 3.89 10.29 12.91
C THR A 62 2.38 10.48 13.07
N SER A 63 1.89 11.69 12.81
CA SER A 63 0.46 11.99 12.89
C SER A 63 -0.32 11.28 11.79
N GLY A 64 -1.60 11.02 12.00
CA GLY A 64 -2.47 10.46 10.96
C GLY A 64 -2.53 11.33 9.69
N GLY A 65 -2.55 12.66 9.86
CA GLY A 65 -2.51 13.61 8.75
C GLY A 65 -1.21 13.52 7.95
N ASP A 66 -0.07 13.44 8.63
CA ASP A 66 1.23 13.26 7.99
C ASP A 66 1.34 11.89 7.30
N ALA A 67 0.82 10.82 7.91
CA ALA A 67 0.81 9.49 7.31
C ALA A 67 -0.03 9.46 6.01
N ARG A 68 -1.19 10.11 6.01
CA ARG A 68 -2.04 10.26 4.82
C ARG A 68 -1.34 11.06 3.73
N ALA A 69 -0.75 12.20 4.11
CA ALA A 69 -0.02 13.05 3.18
C ALA A 69 1.19 12.31 2.58
N ALA A 70 1.91 11.54 3.39
CA ALA A 70 3.02 10.71 2.93
C ALA A 70 2.55 9.66 1.92
N ALA A 71 1.51 8.88 2.23
CA ALA A 71 0.95 7.91 1.29
C ALA A 71 0.59 8.55 -0.07
N LEU A 72 -0.12 9.68 -0.07
CA LEU A 72 -0.46 10.38 -1.31
C LEU A 72 0.78 10.91 -2.05
N CYS A 73 1.69 11.57 -1.33
CA CYS A 73 2.90 12.14 -1.92
C CYS A 73 3.85 11.05 -2.45
N THR A 74 3.89 9.87 -1.84
CA THR A 74 4.65 8.73 -2.34
C THR A 74 4.10 8.24 -3.68
N TYR A 75 2.78 8.12 -3.85
CA TYR A 75 2.18 7.83 -5.16
C TYR A 75 2.55 8.90 -6.19
N ILE A 76 2.39 10.18 -5.84
CA ILE A 76 2.68 11.30 -6.76
C ILE A 76 4.15 11.25 -7.17
N LEU A 77 5.07 11.17 -6.21
CA LEU A 77 6.52 11.15 -6.44
C LEU A 77 6.94 10.07 -7.41
N ASN A 78 6.36 8.86 -7.30
CA ASN A 78 6.72 7.73 -8.16
C ASN A 78 6.21 7.85 -9.60
N ALA A 79 5.23 8.73 -9.85
CA ALA A 79 4.58 8.93 -11.15
C ALA A 79 3.98 7.63 -11.74
N GLY A 80 3.45 6.77 -10.87
CA GLY A 80 2.88 5.47 -11.21
C GLY A 80 3.29 4.38 -10.22
N THR A 81 2.66 3.21 -10.30
CA THR A 81 2.89 2.11 -9.35
C THR A 81 3.91 1.08 -9.82
N GLY A 82 4.17 0.98 -11.13
CA GLY A 82 5.00 -0.08 -11.72
C GLY A 82 4.25 -1.40 -11.98
N TYR A 83 3.01 -1.53 -11.50
CA TYR A 83 2.17 -2.70 -11.72
C TYR A 83 1.97 -3.00 -13.21
N GLY A 84 2.13 -4.27 -13.58
CA GLY A 84 2.09 -4.76 -14.96
C GLY A 84 3.31 -4.37 -15.82
N GLY A 85 4.33 -3.73 -15.23
CA GLY A 85 5.58 -3.39 -15.90
C GLY A 85 6.65 -4.48 -15.84
N LYS A 86 6.43 -5.55 -15.05
CA LYS A 86 7.37 -6.66 -14.81
C LYS A 86 6.80 -7.99 -15.29
N GLY A 87 7.69 -8.84 -15.82
CA GLY A 87 7.47 -10.26 -16.02
C GLY A 87 6.68 -10.65 -17.28
N THR A 88 6.73 -11.94 -17.62
CA THR A 88 5.91 -12.58 -18.66
C THR A 88 4.55 -13.05 -18.13
N GLN A 89 4.34 -12.98 -16.81
CA GLN A 89 3.10 -13.40 -16.18
C GLN A 89 2.04 -12.33 -16.35
N ARG A 90 0.86 -12.77 -16.80
CA ARG A 90 -0.31 -11.92 -16.96
C ARG A 90 -0.79 -11.44 -15.59
N THR A 91 -1.00 -10.14 -15.44
CA THR A 91 -1.65 -9.52 -14.29
C THR A 91 -3.17 -9.69 -14.37
N ASP A 92 -3.87 -9.66 -13.23
CA ASP A 92 -5.33 -9.82 -13.21
C ASP A 92 -6.06 -8.60 -13.78
N PHE A 93 -5.45 -7.42 -13.68
CA PHE A 93 -6.00 -6.16 -14.17
C PHE A 93 -5.02 -5.40 -15.07
N PRO A 94 -5.54 -4.52 -15.94
CA PRO A 94 -4.69 -3.57 -16.65
C PRO A 94 -4.10 -2.53 -15.70
N PRO A 95 -2.88 -2.04 -15.95
CA PRO A 95 -2.30 -0.93 -15.19
C PRO A 95 -3.19 0.31 -15.25
N THR A 96 -3.38 0.96 -14.10
CA THR A 96 -4.09 2.24 -14.04
C THR A 96 -3.14 3.37 -14.44
N PRO A 97 -3.44 4.18 -15.47
CA PRO A 97 -2.55 5.25 -15.90
C PRO A 97 -2.35 6.32 -14.83
N TYR A 98 -1.11 6.80 -14.70
CA TYR A 98 -0.81 7.96 -13.87
C TYR A 98 -1.51 9.20 -14.42
N SER A 99 -2.39 9.81 -13.63
CA SER A 99 -3.19 10.97 -14.04
C SER A 99 -3.73 11.76 -12.86
N ALA A 100 -4.20 12.97 -13.11
CA ALA A 100 -4.87 13.78 -12.08
C ALA A 100 -6.21 13.16 -11.63
N ALA A 101 -6.87 12.38 -12.49
CA ALA A 101 -8.04 11.60 -12.13
C ALA A 101 -7.67 10.51 -11.12
N GLU A 102 -6.55 9.82 -11.31
CA GLU A 102 -6.09 8.79 -10.38
C GLU A 102 -5.66 9.38 -9.03
N VAL A 103 -4.96 10.52 -9.02
CA VAL A 103 -4.66 11.25 -7.77
C VAL A 103 -5.96 11.66 -7.05
N THR A 104 -6.99 12.08 -7.79
CA THR A 104 -8.32 12.38 -7.22
C THR A 104 -8.94 11.13 -6.59
N ARG A 105 -8.92 10.00 -7.30
CA ARG A 105 -9.47 8.74 -6.82
C ARG A 105 -8.81 8.28 -5.52
N ILE A 106 -7.47 8.33 -5.44
CA ILE A 106 -6.72 7.99 -4.22
C ILE A 106 -7.10 8.96 -3.09
N THR A 107 -7.19 10.26 -3.38
CA THR A 107 -7.57 11.27 -2.37
C THR A 107 -8.96 11.00 -1.78
N LEU A 108 -9.94 10.66 -2.62
CA LEU A 108 -11.30 10.32 -2.20
C LEU A 108 -11.32 9.01 -1.39
N ARG A 109 -10.57 7.99 -1.82
CA ARG A 109 -10.42 6.72 -1.08
C ARG A 109 -9.86 6.97 0.32
N GLN A 110 -8.80 7.76 0.43
CA GLN A 110 -8.20 8.14 1.73
C GLN A 110 -9.17 8.91 2.63
N GLN A 111 -10.09 9.71 2.05
CA GLN A 111 -11.13 10.41 2.82
C GLN A 111 -12.22 9.47 3.32
N ALA A 112 -12.65 8.51 2.49
CA ALA A 112 -13.60 7.47 2.89
C ALA A 112 -13.00 6.57 3.99
N ASN A 113 -11.72 6.23 3.87
CA ASN A 113 -10.95 5.46 4.84
C ASN A 113 -10.22 6.35 5.88
N ARG A 114 -10.72 7.58 6.14
CA ARG A 114 -10.03 8.54 7.05
C ARG A 114 -9.72 7.96 8.44
N TRP A 115 -10.55 7.01 8.89
CA TRP A 115 -10.42 6.36 10.19
C TRP A 115 -9.12 5.55 10.30
N SER A 116 -8.61 4.97 9.19
CA SER A 116 -7.31 4.28 9.16
C SER A 116 -6.18 5.23 9.58
N TYR A 117 -6.27 6.48 9.13
CA TYR A 117 -5.28 7.50 9.44
C TYR A 117 -5.48 8.12 10.83
N THR A 118 -6.72 8.49 11.19
CA THR A 118 -6.98 9.20 12.45
C THR A 118 -6.89 8.32 13.69
N ARG A 119 -7.12 7.00 13.55
CA ARG A 119 -7.13 6.03 14.65
C ARG A 119 -5.99 5.02 14.52
N ASP A 120 -5.90 4.35 13.37
CA ASP A 120 -5.15 3.08 13.30
C ASP A 120 -3.65 3.30 13.13
N VAL A 121 -3.21 4.37 12.46
CA VAL A 121 -1.77 4.75 12.42
C VAL A 121 -1.19 4.87 13.84
N ARG A 122 -1.86 5.61 14.72
CA ARG A 122 -1.45 5.76 16.12
C ARG A 122 -1.55 4.44 16.89
N PHE A 123 -2.55 3.62 16.57
CA PHE A 123 -2.70 2.31 17.18
C PHE A 123 -1.52 1.39 16.83
N VAL A 124 -1.17 1.26 15.55
CA VAL A 124 -0.05 0.44 15.07
C VAL A 124 1.26 0.89 15.74
N ASP A 125 1.52 2.20 15.76
CA ASP A 125 2.71 2.75 16.39
C ASP A 125 2.80 2.41 17.89
N ARG A 126 1.74 2.68 18.66
CA ARG A 126 1.70 2.38 20.11
C ARG A 126 1.90 0.90 20.44
N ASN A 127 1.55 0.01 19.52
CA ASN A 127 1.69 -1.43 19.68
C ASN A 127 3.02 -1.97 19.12
N GLY A 128 3.97 -1.09 18.80
CA GLY A 128 5.30 -1.48 18.37
C GLY A 128 5.44 -1.75 16.88
N GLY A 129 4.36 -1.66 16.10
CA GLY A 129 4.38 -1.82 14.65
C GLY A 129 5.06 -0.65 13.93
N ARG A 130 5.36 -0.85 12.65
CA ARG A 130 5.89 0.17 11.74
C ARG A 130 5.09 0.22 10.47
N LEU A 131 5.13 1.38 9.82
CA LEU A 131 4.39 1.66 8.60
C LEU A 131 5.32 2.29 7.58
N VAL A 132 5.13 1.92 6.32
CA VAL A 132 5.79 2.50 5.15
C VAL A 132 4.72 2.99 4.19
N ALA A 133 4.87 4.21 3.67
CA ALA A 133 4.05 4.72 2.58
C ALA A 133 4.51 4.09 1.26
N THR A 134 3.55 3.62 0.45
CA THR A 134 3.82 2.86 -0.78
C THR A 134 3.53 3.67 -2.05
N PRO A 135 4.09 3.27 -3.21
CA PRO A 135 3.76 3.83 -4.51
C PRO A 135 2.28 3.70 -4.90
N ASN A 136 1.47 2.89 -4.20
CA ASN A 136 0.03 2.68 -4.47
C ASN A 136 -0.87 3.65 -3.69
N GLY A 137 -0.28 4.59 -2.95
CA GLY A 137 -1.04 5.59 -2.19
C GLY A 137 -1.66 5.04 -0.90
N ILE A 138 -1.20 3.88 -0.43
CA ILE A 138 -1.64 3.22 0.81
C ILE A 138 -0.46 3.10 1.78
N LEU A 139 -0.73 2.59 2.98
CA LEU A 139 0.31 2.23 3.95
C LEU A 139 0.50 0.72 3.96
N MET A 140 1.74 0.26 4.06
CA MET A 140 2.08 -1.14 4.35
C MET A 140 2.73 -1.20 5.73
N GLY A 141 2.41 -2.22 6.53
CA GLY A 141 2.84 -2.31 7.91
C GLY A 141 3.29 -3.70 8.35
N LEU A 142 4.13 -3.72 9.38
CA LEU A 142 4.60 -4.91 10.08
C LEU A 142 4.53 -4.72 11.60
N GLY A 143 4.35 -5.82 12.33
CA GLY A 143 4.28 -5.83 13.79
C GLY A 143 2.97 -5.26 14.34
N GLY A 144 2.94 -4.95 15.64
CA GLY A 144 1.73 -4.52 16.33
C GLY A 144 1.00 -5.66 17.06
N ASN A 145 -0.05 -5.30 17.81
CA ASN A 145 -0.76 -6.17 18.76
C ASN A 145 -2.28 -6.20 18.53
N TRP A 146 -2.76 -5.84 17.34
CA TRP A 146 -4.18 -5.51 17.15
C TRP A 146 -5.08 -6.74 16.95
N VAL A 147 -5.28 -7.52 18.02
CA VAL A 147 -6.45 -8.36 18.30
C VAL A 147 -7.03 -9.11 17.07
N GLN A 148 -6.45 -10.14 16.49
CA GLN A 148 -5.42 -11.14 16.78
C GLN A 148 -4.92 -11.59 15.38
N ARG A 149 -3.93 -12.49 15.27
CA ARG A 149 -3.52 -13.14 14.00
C ARG A 149 -4.61 -14.02 13.34
N GLN A 150 -5.89 -13.68 13.49
CA GLN A 150 -7.07 -14.54 13.27
C GLN A 150 -7.64 -14.51 11.85
N PHE A 151 -7.24 -13.57 10.98
CA PHE A 151 -7.73 -13.53 9.59
C PHE A 151 -6.65 -13.75 8.52
N CYS A 152 -5.40 -13.95 8.94
CA CYS A 152 -4.28 -14.12 8.01
C CYS A 152 -4.20 -15.56 7.48
N ARG A 153 -5.01 -15.91 6.48
CA ARG A 153 -4.61 -16.94 5.52
C ARG A 153 -3.87 -16.23 4.36
N ARG A 154 -2.60 -16.63 4.15
CA ARG A 154 -1.78 -16.47 2.93
C ARG A 154 -0.95 -15.19 2.63
N GLY A 155 -0.88 -14.15 3.46
CA GLY A 155 0.17 -13.12 3.26
C GLY A 155 0.07 -11.83 4.07
N GLY A 156 -1.14 -11.40 4.40
CA GLY A 156 -1.40 -10.20 5.18
C GLY A 156 -2.89 -9.90 5.28
N THR A 157 -3.24 -8.70 5.70
CA THR A 157 -4.64 -8.24 5.73
C THR A 157 -4.70 -6.75 5.50
N THR A 158 -5.56 -6.33 4.56
CA THR A 158 -5.86 -4.92 4.36
C THR A 158 -7.04 -4.45 5.21
N TRP A 159 -6.79 -3.37 5.95
CA TRP A 159 -7.72 -2.73 6.86
C TRP A 159 -7.83 -1.24 6.53
N GLY A 160 -8.87 -0.88 5.77
CA GLY A 160 -9.01 0.47 5.21
C GLY A 160 -7.87 0.76 4.24
N ASP A 161 -7.01 1.75 4.55
CA ASP A 161 -5.83 2.10 3.74
C ASP A 161 -4.50 1.54 4.29
N ILE A 162 -4.55 0.57 5.21
CA ILE A 162 -3.36 -0.07 5.80
C ILE A 162 -3.34 -1.57 5.45
N PHE A 163 -2.33 -1.99 4.70
CA PHE A 163 -2.00 -3.39 4.47
C PHE A 163 -1.01 -3.89 5.53
N MET A 164 -1.42 -4.82 6.38
CA MET A 164 -0.56 -5.43 7.39
C MET A 164 -0.01 -6.76 6.89
N VAL A 165 1.30 -6.83 6.64
CA VAL A 165 1.99 -8.07 6.24
C VAL A 165 2.11 -9.00 7.44
N ASN A 166 1.88 -10.30 7.25
CA ASN A 166 2.02 -11.29 8.32
C ASN A 166 3.35 -12.05 8.23
N LEU A 167 4.32 -11.62 9.03
CA LEU A 167 5.62 -12.32 9.22
C LEU A 167 5.81 -12.84 10.65
N GLY A 168 4.73 -12.98 11.41
CA GLY A 168 4.80 -13.44 12.79
C GLY A 168 5.39 -12.41 13.76
N ALA A 169 6.06 -12.89 14.81
CA ALA A 169 6.65 -12.01 15.84
C ALA A 169 8.02 -11.53 15.37
N LEU A 170 8.18 -10.22 15.22
CA LEU A 170 9.41 -9.61 14.74
C LEU A 170 10.02 -8.71 15.82
N SER A 171 11.33 -8.78 15.99
CA SER A 171 12.09 -7.90 16.90
C SER A 171 12.28 -6.50 16.31
N ASP A 172 12.45 -6.39 14.99
CA ASP A 172 12.61 -5.11 14.30
C ASP A 172 11.71 -5.02 13.05
N PRO A 173 10.46 -4.55 13.20
CA PRO A 173 9.55 -4.35 12.08
C PRO A 173 10.03 -3.34 11.03
N ALA A 174 10.87 -2.36 11.41
CA ALA A 174 11.37 -1.35 10.47
C ALA A 174 12.38 -1.98 9.49
N ALA A 175 13.36 -2.72 10.03
CA ALA A 175 14.35 -3.40 9.21
C ALA A 175 13.70 -4.43 8.27
N TRP A 176 12.67 -5.14 8.73
CA TRP A 176 11.92 -6.06 7.87
C TRP A 176 11.12 -5.34 6.77
N LEU A 177 10.49 -4.19 7.06
CA LEU A 177 9.84 -3.40 6.01
C LEU A 177 10.85 -2.97 4.94
N SER A 178 12.04 -2.52 5.33
CA SER A 178 13.11 -2.19 4.38
C SER A 178 13.49 -3.41 3.55
N ARG A 179 13.70 -4.57 4.17
CA ARG A 179 14.06 -5.81 3.47
C ARG A 179 13.01 -6.23 2.44
N ILE A 180 11.72 -6.15 2.78
CA ILE A 180 10.63 -6.46 1.84
C ILE A 180 10.72 -5.53 0.63
N VAL A 181 10.80 -4.22 0.86
CA VAL A 181 10.87 -3.22 -0.22
C VAL A 181 12.11 -3.43 -1.08
N GLU A 182 13.27 -3.61 -0.48
CA GLU A 182 14.56 -3.80 -1.17
C GLU A 182 14.59 -5.11 -1.98
N SER A 183 13.86 -6.14 -1.55
CA SER A 183 13.73 -7.38 -2.32
C SER A 183 12.86 -7.21 -3.57
N GLY A 184 11.87 -6.31 -3.52
CA GLY A 184 10.87 -6.15 -4.58
C GLY A 184 9.85 -7.29 -4.66
N HIS A 185 9.87 -8.24 -3.72
CA HIS A 185 8.96 -9.38 -3.67
C HIS A 185 8.06 -9.34 -2.43
N ALA A 186 6.95 -10.07 -2.49
CA ALA A 186 6.09 -10.30 -1.35
C ALA A 186 6.75 -11.29 -0.37
N TRP A 187 6.44 -11.14 0.91
CA TRP A 187 6.92 -12.05 1.97
C TRP A 187 5.75 -12.55 2.79
N TYR A 188 5.87 -13.78 3.30
CA TYR A 188 4.85 -14.40 4.14
C TYR A 188 5.48 -15.25 5.24
N LEU A 189 4.68 -15.64 6.22
CA LEU A 189 5.08 -16.57 7.28
C LEU A 189 4.98 -18.02 6.77
N GLY A 190 6.12 -18.71 6.67
CA GLY A 190 6.21 -20.13 6.35
C GLY A 190 5.58 -21.02 7.42
N ALA A 191 5.35 -22.28 7.08
CA ALA A 191 4.77 -23.28 7.99
C ALA A 191 5.65 -23.55 9.23
N ASP A 192 6.96 -23.31 9.12
CA ASP A 192 7.94 -23.38 10.20
C ASP A 192 8.00 -22.11 11.08
N GLY A 193 7.13 -21.13 10.80
CA GLY A 193 7.09 -19.86 11.51
C GLY A 193 8.20 -18.89 11.13
N ARG A 194 8.91 -19.12 10.02
CA ARG A 194 9.95 -18.21 9.52
C ARG A 194 9.45 -17.34 8.36
N PRO A 195 9.93 -16.09 8.22
CA PRO A 195 9.67 -15.29 7.04
C PRO A 195 10.25 -15.96 5.78
N VAL A 196 9.43 -16.10 4.75
CA VAL A 196 9.79 -16.66 3.44
C VAL A 196 9.50 -15.61 2.37
N GLU A 197 10.48 -15.40 1.49
CA GLU A 197 10.33 -14.60 0.28
C GLU A 197 9.52 -15.37 -0.76
N SER A 198 8.48 -14.74 -1.31
CA SER A 198 7.68 -15.28 -2.39
C SER A 198 8.33 -14.95 -3.74
N VAL A 199 7.98 -15.71 -4.77
CA VAL A 199 8.29 -15.35 -6.17
C VAL A 199 7.38 -14.25 -6.73
N LEU A 200 6.37 -13.85 -5.95
CA LEU A 200 5.38 -12.84 -6.36
C LEU A 200 5.94 -11.43 -6.18
N ASP A 201 5.87 -10.63 -7.24
CA ASP A 201 6.26 -9.23 -7.22
C ASP A 201 5.48 -8.44 -6.17
N LEU A 202 6.18 -7.60 -5.42
CA LEU A 202 5.56 -6.73 -4.40
C LEU A 202 4.52 -5.78 -5.01
N ASP A 203 4.74 -5.31 -6.25
CA ASP A 203 3.78 -4.44 -6.94
C ASP A 203 2.43 -5.11 -7.18
N ARG A 204 2.44 -6.42 -7.46
CA ARG A 204 1.21 -7.19 -7.71
C ARG A 204 0.40 -7.30 -6.43
N VAL A 205 1.07 -7.64 -5.33
CA VAL A 205 0.43 -7.66 -4.00
C VAL A 205 -0.07 -6.26 -3.64
N LEU A 206 0.76 -5.23 -3.75
CA LEU A 206 0.32 -3.86 -3.41
C LEU A 206 -0.83 -3.37 -4.30
N HIS A 207 -0.94 -3.83 -5.54
CA HIS A 207 -2.09 -3.55 -6.39
C HIS A 207 -3.35 -4.27 -5.89
N HIS A 208 -3.24 -5.57 -5.61
CA HIS A 208 -4.31 -6.37 -5.01
C HIS A 208 -4.83 -5.75 -3.71
N GLU A 209 -3.92 -5.40 -2.79
CA GLU A 209 -4.25 -4.78 -1.51
C GLU A 209 -4.87 -3.38 -1.69
N GLU A 210 -4.42 -2.59 -2.68
CA GLU A 210 -5.05 -1.32 -2.99
C GLU A 210 -6.50 -1.49 -3.46
N ARG A 211 -6.84 -2.60 -4.13
CA ARG A 211 -8.23 -2.92 -4.48
C ARG A 211 -9.06 -3.26 -3.25
N HIS A 212 -8.50 -3.97 -2.26
CA HIS A 212 -9.16 -4.12 -0.97
C HIS A 212 -9.38 -2.77 -0.28
N CYS A 213 -8.44 -1.83 -0.36
CA CYS A 213 -8.66 -0.46 0.13
C CYS A 213 -9.86 0.22 -0.54
N ARG A 214 -10.07 0.00 -1.85
CA ARG A 214 -11.26 0.50 -2.57
C ARG A 214 -12.55 -0.14 -2.07
N GLN A 215 -12.54 -1.45 -1.80
CA GLN A 215 -13.69 -2.15 -1.23
C GLN A 215 -14.06 -1.58 0.14
N TRP A 216 -13.06 -1.32 0.99
CA TRP A 216 -13.26 -0.62 2.28
C TRP A 216 -13.86 0.77 2.10
N ALA A 217 -13.37 1.55 1.14
CA ALA A 217 -13.89 2.89 0.88
C ALA A 217 -15.35 2.86 0.39
N ALA A 218 -15.72 1.87 -0.44
CA ALA A 218 -17.06 1.75 -0.99
C ALA A 218 -18.09 1.24 0.05
N LYS A 219 -17.71 0.25 0.86
CA LYS A 219 -18.60 -0.38 1.84
C LYS A 219 -18.61 0.34 3.19
N GLY A 220 -17.56 1.10 3.49
CA GLY A 220 -17.34 1.74 4.79
C GLY A 220 -17.03 0.73 5.90
N TYR A 221 -16.65 1.24 7.07
CA TYR A 221 -16.18 0.42 8.21
C TYR A 221 -17.21 -0.64 8.65
N ALA A 222 -18.47 -0.24 8.82
CA ALA A 222 -19.53 -1.13 9.27
C ALA A 222 -19.96 -2.13 8.18
N GLY A 223 -20.03 -1.68 6.92
CA GLY A 223 -20.38 -2.55 5.78
C GLY A 223 -19.33 -3.63 5.55
N MET A 224 -18.05 -3.28 5.66
CA MET A 224 -16.98 -4.28 5.58
C MET A 224 -17.00 -5.25 6.74
N LEU A 225 -17.23 -4.82 7.98
CA LEU A 225 -17.36 -5.75 9.11
C LEU A 225 -18.51 -6.74 8.94
N ALA A 226 -19.65 -6.28 8.40
CA ALA A 226 -20.80 -7.15 8.10
C ALA A 226 -20.48 -8.16 6.99
N ASP A 227 -19.83 -7.71 5.91
CA ASP A 227 -19.44 -8.59 4.80
C ASP A 227 -18.32 -9.55 5.19
N TYR A 228 -17.32 -9.11 5.96
CA TYR A 228 -16.27 -9.97 6.51
C TYR A 228 -16.87 -11.06 7.40
N GLY A 229 -17.83 -10.70 8.27
CA GLY A 229 -18.52 -11.67 9.12
C GLY A 229 -19.32 -12.70 8.29
N ARG A 230 -19.97 -12.27 7.21
CA ARG A 230 -20.72 -13.14 6.31
C ARG A 230 -19.81 -14.07 5.50
N GLU A 231 -18.72 -13.55 4.95
CA GLU A 231 -17.75 -14.33 4.18
C GLU A 231 -16.96 -15.30 5.09
N LEU A 232 -16.68 -14.94 6.35
CA LEU A 232 -16.09 -15.89 7.30
C LEU A 232 -17.00 -17.09 7.58
N VAL A 233 -18.29 -16.83 7.77
CA VAL A 233 -19.28 -17.90 7.96
C VAL A 233 -19.35 -18.77 6.71
N ARG A 234 -19.21 -18.18 5.51
CA ARG A 234 -19.26 -18.88 4.23
C ARG A 234 -17.99 -19.70 3.95
N GLU A 235 -16.81 -19.17 4.23
CA GLU A 235 -15.55 -19.91 4.12
C GLU A 235 -15.52 -21.07 5.11
N TYR A 236 -15.97 -20.84 6.35
CA TYR A 236 -16.00 -21.86 7.41
C TYR A 236 -17.04 -22.95 7.15
N ALA A 237 -18.21 -22.61 6.61
CA ALA A 237 -19.28 -23.57 6.34
C ALA A 237 -19.16 -24.28 4.98
N PHE A 238 -18.52 -23.68 3.98
CA PHE A 238 -18.56 -24.17 2.60
C PHE A 238 -17.19 -24.26 1.90
N GLY A 239 -16.08 -23.82 2.52
CA GLY A 239 -14.74 -23.90 1.93
C GLY A 239 -14.55 -23.11 0.63
N ALA A 240 -15.43 -22.14 0.36
CA ALA A 240 -15.44 -21.36 -0.88
C ALA A 240 -14.42 -20.20 -0.84
N ILE A 241 -13.83 -19.88 -2.00
CA ILE A 241 -13.01 -18.67 -2.18
C ILE A 241 -13.90 -17.44 -1.98
N ASN A 242 -13.41 -16.48 -1.19
CA ASN A 242 -14.13 -15.26 -0.86
C ASN A 242 -14.26 -14.35 -2.09
N ARG A 243 -15.47 -13.87 -2.39
CA ARG A 243 -15.75 -12.99 -3.55
C ARG A 243 -14.93 -11.70 -3.54
N LEU A 244 -14.56 -11.22 -2.35
CA LEU A 244 -13.70 -10.04 -2.21
C LEU A 244 -12.30 -10.27 -2.77
N GLU A 245 -11.76 -11.49 -2.64
CA GLU A 245 -10.46 -11.90 -3.17
C GLU A 245 -10.50 -12.06 -4.69
N GLU A 246 -11.60 -12.60 -5.23
CA GLU A 246 -11.83 -12.67 -6.69
C GLU A 246 -11.87 -11.27 -7.31
N ASP A 247 -12.63 -10.36 -6.70
CA ASP A 247 -12.73 -8.96 -7.15
C ASP A 247 -11.40 -8.19 -6.99
N ALA A 248 -10.52 -8.63 -6.09
CA ALA A 248 -9.20 -8.05 -5.86
C ALA A 248 -8.10 -8.67 -6.76
N GLY A 249 -8.40 -9.78 -7.45
CA GLY A 249 -7.48 -10.48 -8.35
C GLY A 249 -6.72 -11.59 -7.63
N LEU A 250 -7.08 -12.84 -7.93
CA LEU A 250 -6.54 -14.02 -7.27
C LEU A 250 -5.04 -14.21 -7.54
N ALA A 251 -4.58 -14.10 -8.79
CA ALA A 251 -3.18 -14.36 -9.12
C ALA A 251 -2.26 -13.27 -8.59
N ASP A 252 -2.73 -12.02 -8.59
CA ASP A 252 -2.01 -10.89 -7.99
C ASP A 252 -1.94 -10.95 -6.47
N GLY A 253 -2.88 -11.64 -5.82
CA GLY A 253 -2.84 -12.02 -4.41
C GLY A 253 -2.09 -13.33 -4.11
N GLY A 254 -1.55 -14.01 -5.13
CA GLY A 254 -0.80 -15.27 -4.98
C GLY A 254 -1.66 -16.54 -4.88
N TYR A 255 -2.95 -16.45 -5.17
CA TYR A 255 -3.86 -17.60 -5.30
C TYR A 255 -3.73 -18.24 -6.69
N ARG A 256 -4.02 -19.55 -6.76
CA ARG A 256 -4.20 -20.21 -8.06
C ARG A 256 -5.55 -19.77 -8.63
N ALA A 257 -5.52 -19.08 -9.76
CA ALA A 257 -6.68 -18.82 -10.61
C ALA A 257 -6.98 -20.02 -11.51
#